data_AF-A0A978UFT0-F1
#
_entry.id   AF-A0A978UFT0-F1
#
_cell.length_a   1.000
_cell.length_b   1.000
_cell.length_c   1.000
_cell.angle_alpha   90.00
_cell.angle_beta   90.00
_cell.angle_gamma   90.00
#
_symmetry.space_group_name_H-M   'P 1'
#
loop_
_entity.id
_entity.type
_entity.pdbx_description
1 polymer ?
#
loop_
_entity_poly.entity_id
_entity_poly.type
_entity_poly.pdbx_seq_one_letter_code
_entity_poly.pdbx_strand_id
1 'polypeptide(L)'
;MAGERAGAEIVYGAEDCHRQSIELLQELGFPKGVLPLQDLEECGRVRETGFVWMKQKQPYEHFFVGTNTKVSYATEVTAYVEKLKMKKMTGVKSKQMFLWVPITEMSIQEPASKKIHFNTPMGIGKSFPITAFMTEEEKHKASRSMETRSKTTNANNEFKAELQETLARHNALFQTLLIEIQSLKASQYSIVYEQDDNPFAMAKTS
;
A
#
# COMPACT_ATOMS: atom_id res chain seq x y z
N MET A 1 29.00 23.98 -5.24
CA MET A 1 29.05 23.03 -6.36
C MET A 1 30.25 22.07 -6.30
N ALA A 2 31.51 22.51 -6.20
CA ALA A 2 32.66 21.56 -6.20
C ALA A 2 32.77 20.67 -4.94
N GLY A 3 32.37 21.18 -3.77
CA GLY A 3 32.42 20.41 -2.51
C GLY A 3 31.32 19.35 -2.37
N GLU A 4 30.17 19.54 -3.01
CA GLU A 4 29.01 18.62 -2.86
C GLU A 4 29.21 17.29 -3.59
N ARG A 5 30.16 17.23 -4.53
CA ARG A 5 30.50 16.02 -5.30
C ARG A 5 31.74 15.31 -4.77
N ALA A 6 32.32 15.77 -3.66
CA ALA A 6 33.50 15.14 -3.08
C ALA A 6 33.16 13.69 -2.66
N GLY A 7 34.03 12.75 -3.05
CA GLY A 7 33.83 11.32 -2.76
C GLY A 7 32.66 10.67 -3.53
N ALA A 8 32.18 11.29 -4.61
CA ALA A 8 31.08 10.73 -5.38
C ALA A 8 31.47 9.48 -6.17
N GLU A 9 30.53 8.54 -6.21
CA GLU A 9 30.51 7.47 -7.20
C GLU A 9 29.92 8.03 -8.49
N ILE A 10 30.70 8.04 -9.57
CA ILE A 10 30.31 8.59 -10.87
C ILE A 10 30.33 7.48 -11.91
N VAL A 11 29.27 7.39 -12.70
CA VAL A 11 29.18 6.51 -13.86
C VAL A 11 28.95 7.36 -15.10
N TYR A 12 29.43 6.85 -16.24
CA TYR A 12 29.38 7.53 -17.53
C TYR A 12 28.73 6.64 -18.58
N GLY A 13 28.13 7.26 -19.59
CA GLY A 13 27.53 6.56 -20.72
C GLY A 13 26.07 6.16 -20.47
N ALA A 14 25.29 6.16 -21.54
CA ALA A 14 23.83 6.07 -21.48
C ALA A 14 23.33 4.80 -20.78
N GLU A 15 23.94 3.64 -21.04
CA GLU A 15 23.50 2.37 -20.49
C GLU A 15 23.72 2.28 -18.97
N ASP A 16 24.95 2.54 -18.51
CA ASP A 16 25.30 2.47 -17.09
C ASP A 16 24.59 3.57 -16.27
N CYS A 17 24.48 4.78 -16.83
CA CYS A 17 23.73 5.87 -16.21
C CYS A 17 22.24 5.52 -16.08
N HIS A 18 21.64 4.94 -17.12
CA HIS A 18 20.24 4.51 -17.09
C HIS A 18 20.05 3.42 -16.03
N ARG A 19 20.88 2.37 -16.04
CA ARG A 19 20.82 1.29 -15.03
C ARG A 19 20.92 1.85 -13.61
N GLN A 20 21.93 2.68 -13.33
CA GLN A 20 22.12 3.25 -12.00
C GLN A 20 20.95 4.14 -11.56
N SER A 21 20.37 4.92 -12.48
CA SER A 21 19.21 5.76 -12.18
C SER A 21 17.98 4.94 -11.79
N ILE A 22 17.75 3.83 -12.49
CA ILE A 22 16.64 2.91 -12.24
C ILE A 22 16.83 2.19 -10.90
N GLU A 23 18.04 1.69 -10.62
CA GLU A 23 18.38 1.07 -9.34
C GLU A 23 18.19 2.05 -8.17
N LEU A 24 18.63 3.29 -8.33
CA LEU A 24 18.43 4.35 -7.34
C LEU A 24 16.94 4.59 -7.07
N LEU A 25 16.11 4.72 -8.11
CA LEU A 25 14.66 4.90 -7.93
C LEU A 25 14.04 3.73 -7.17
N GLN A 26 14.45 2.51 -7.49
CA GLN A 26 13.98 1.31 -6.79
C GLN A 26 14.42 1.28 -5.33
N GLU A 27 15.69 1.60 -5.03
CA GLU A 27 16.25 1.69 -3.68
C GLU A 27 15.44 2.68 -2.82
N LEU A 28 15.09 3.82 -3.41
CA LEU A 28 14.33 4.88 -2.75
C LEU A 28 12.83 4.58 -2.69
N GLY A 29 12.33 3.57 -3.40
CA GLY A 29 10.92 3.17 -3.41
C GLY A 29 10.03 3.97 -4.37
N PHE A 30 10.62 4.65 -5.36
CA PHE A 30 9.90 5.34 -6.42
C PHE A 30 9.67 4.42 -7.63
N PRO A 31 8.59 4.64 -8.41
CA PRO A 31 8.38 3.88 -9.64
C PRO A 31 9.39 4.30 -10.71
N LYS A 32 9.81 3.34 -11.53
CA LYS A 32 10.90 3.54 -12.51
C LYS A 32 10.63 4.62 -13.55
N GLY A 33 9.35 4.83 -13.88
CA GLY A 33 8.95 5.83 -14.87
C GLY A 33 8.79 7.25 -14.32
N VAL A 34 9.05 7.53 -13.03
CA VAL A 34 8.81 8.88 -12.46
C VAL A 34 9.79 9.94 -12.95
N LEU A 35 11.00 9.53 -13.36
CA LEU A 35 12.03 10.40 -13.93
C LEU A 35 12.54 9.79 -15.24
N PRO A 36 11.81 9.93 -16.36
CA PRO A 36 12.13 9.32 -17.65
C PRO A 36 13.29 10.03 -18.37
N LEU A 37 14.43 10.25 -17.70
CA LEU A 37 15.58 10.97 -18.26
C LEU A 37 16.12 10.27 -19.52
N GLN A 38 16.60 11.06 -20.48
CA GLN A 38 17.05 10.61 -21.80
C GLN A 38 18.49 11.00 -22.06
N ASP A 39 19.18 10.23 -22.91
CA ASP A 39 20.54 10.51 -23.37
C ASP A 39 21.50 10.89 -22.23
N LEU A 40 21.48 10.09 -21.16
CA LEU A 40 22.32 10.31 -19.98
C LEU A 40 23.80 10.13 -20.35
N GLU A 41 24.62 11.10 -19.96
CA GLU A 41 26.06 11.09 -20.21
C GLU A 41 26.85 10.83 -18.92
N GLU A 42 26.34 11.31 -17.78
CA GLU A 42 26.96 11.24 -16.47
C GLU A 42 25.90 11.14 -15.38
N CYS A 43 26.04 10.18 -14.48
CA CYS A 43 25.26 10.08 -13.24
C CYS A 43 26.23 10.01 -12.06
N GLY A 44 25.91 10.72 -10.99
CA GLY A 44 26.74 10.69 -9.79
C GLY A 44 25.93 10.70 -8.52
N ARG A 45 26.51 10.06 -7.49
CA ARG A 45 25.94 9.97 -6.14
C ARG A 45 27.03 10.09 -5.10
N VAL A 46 26.81 10.93 -4.10
CA VAL A 46 27.57 10.93 -2.84
C VAL A 46 26.72 10.19 -1.80
N ARG A 47 27.16 8.99 -1.40
CA ARG A 47 26.38 8.15 -0.46
C ARG A 47 26.21 8.80 0.92
N GLU A 48 27.25 9.48 1.39
CA GLU A 48 27.28 10.12 2.72
C GLU A 48 26.22 11.23 2.85
N THR A 49 26.11 12.09 1.85
CA THR A 49 25.19 13.24 1.88
C THR A 49 23.84 12.94 1.24
N GLY A 50 23.74 11.87 0.44
CA GLY A 50 22.60 11.59 -0.41
C GLY A 50 22.49 12.54 -1.61
N PHE A 51 23.51 13.33 -1.92
CA PHE A 51 23.49 14.20 -3.10
C PHE A 51 23.61 13.37 -4.38
N VAL A 52 22.73 13.62 -5.35
CA VAL A 52 22.74 12.97 -6.66
C VAL A 52 22.62 13.98 -7.78
N TRP A 53 23.19 13.65 -8.93
CA TRP A 53 22.97 14.37 -10.16
C TRP A 53 22.90 13.42 -11.35
N MET A 54 22.16 13.84 -12.37
CA MET A 54 22.03 13.17 -13.65
C MET A 54 22.17 14.20 -14.75
N LYS A 55 23.10 14.00 -15.66
CA LYS A 55 23.39 14.88 -16.78
C LYS A 55 22.97 14.22 -18.09
N GLN A 56 22.13 14.94 -18.82
CA GLN A 56 21.61 14.57 -20.13
C GLN A 56 22.34 15.38 -21.20
N LYS A 57 22.40 14.86 -22.43
CA LYS A 57 23.00 15.56 -23.57
C LYS A 57 22.36 16.93 -23.85
N GLN A 58 21.04 17.04 -23.69
CA GLN A 58 20.29 18.27 -23.93
C GLN A 58 19.02 18.32 -23.07
N PRO A 59 18.47 19.51 -22.78
CA PRO A 59 17.19 19.61 -22.10
C PRO A 59 16.07 19.10 -23.01
N TYR A 60 15.03 18.51 -22.41
CA TYR A 60 13.88 18.01 -23.16
C TYR A 60 12.58 18.12 -22.35
N GLU A 61 11.44 17.97 -23.04
CA GLU A 61 10.12 17.94 -22.43
C GLU A 61 9.51 16.54 -22.52
N HIS A 62 8.94 16.08 -21.41
CA HIS A 62 8.15 14.85 -21.34
C HIS A 62 6.69 15.17 -21.07
N PHE A 63 5.79 14.38 -21.64
CA PHE A 63 4.37 14.45 -21.34
C PHE A 63 3.92 13.18 -20.62
N PHE A 64 3.59 13.30 -19.34
CA PHE A 64 3.04 12.21 -18.56
C PHE A 64 1.56 12.05 -18.87
N VAL A 65 1.22 11.01 -19.64
CA VAL A 65 -0.17 10.67 -19.96
C VAL A 65 -0.98 10.39 -18.70
N GLY A 66 -0.41 9.67 -17.73
CA GLY A 66 -1.09 9.30 -16.48
C GLY A 66 -1.48 10.48 -15.59
N THR A 67 -0.85 11.64 -15.75
CA THR A 67 -1.17 12.86 -14.99
C THR A 67 -1.61 14.02 -15.87
N ASN A 68 -1.70 13.81 -17.19
CA ASN A 68 -1.96 14.84 -18.20
C ASN A 68 -1.08 16.09 -18.00
N THR A 69 0.20 15.89 -17.66
CA THR A 69 1.11 16.97 -17.27
C THR A 69 2.37 16.96 -18.14
N LYS A 70 2.72 18.13 -18.66
CA LYS A 70 3.99 18.36 -19.35
C LYS A 70 5.06 18.78 -18.34
N VAL A 71 6.24 18.15 -18.40
CA VAL A 71 7.37 18.39 -17.51
C VAL A 71 8.62 18.63 -18.36
N SER A 72 9.40 19.65 -18.03
CA SER A 72 10.69 19.90 -18.65
C SER A 72 11.82 19.49 -17.73
N TYR A 73 12.84 18.88 -18.33
CA TYR A 73 14.08 18.47 -17.68
C TYR A 73 15.23 19.27 -18.28
N ALA A 74 16.04 19.87 -17.43
CA ALA A 74 17.26 20.57 -17.83
C ALA A 74 18.37 19.57 -18.19
N THR A 75 19.46 20.09 -18.76
CA THR A 75 20.68 19.32 -19.03
C THR A 75 21.20 18.62 -17.78
N GLU A 76 21.10 19.26 -16.61
CA GLU A 76 21.50 18.66 -15.33
C GLU A 76 20.31 18.72 -14.36
N VAL A 77 20.00 17.56 -13.77
CA VAL A 77 19.00 17.39 -12.71
C VAL A 77 19.74 16.98 -11.45
N THR A 78 19.46 17.65 -10.33
CA THR A 78 20.10 17.34 -9.03
C THR A 78 19.06 17.17 -7.95
N ALA A 79 19.38 16.42 -6.90
CA ALA A 79 18.56 16.30 -5.70
C ALA A 79 19.38 15.80 -4.50
N TYR A 80 18.79 15.91 -3.31
CA TYR A 80 19.20 15.17 -2.13
C TYR A 80 18.19 14.05 -1.89
N VAL A 81 18.66 12.81 -1.78
CA VAL A 81 17.80 11.63 -1.71
C VAL A 81 17.76 11.02 -0.31
N GLU A 82 16.56 10.61 0.07
CA GLU A 82 16.24 9.85 1.27
C GLU A 82 15.23 8.78 0.87
N LYS A 83 15.07 7.73 1.69
CA LYS A 83 14.04 6.71 1.43
C LYS A 83 12.68 7.38 1.26
N LEU A 84 12.01 7.11 0.14
CA LEU A 84 10.71 7.66 -0.26
C LEU A 84 10.68 9.19 -0.44
N LYS A 85 11.82 9.87 -0.55
CA LYS A 85 11.87 11.33 -0.62
C LYS A 85 13.07 11.87 -1.41
N MET A 86 12.83 12.87 -2.25
CA MET A 86 13.86 13.67 -2.92
C MET A 86 13.61 15.14 -2.59
N LYS A 87 14.64 15.85 -2.10
CA LYS A 87 14.57 17.25 -1.67
C LYS A 87 15.53 18.12 -2.48
N LYS A 88 15.28 19.44 -2.45
CA LYS A 88 16.09 20.45 -3.13
C LYS A 88 16.34 20.07 -4.60
N MET A 89 15.29 19.55 -5.24
CA MET A 89 15.35 19.14 -6.64
C MET A 89 15.61 20.37 -7.51
N THR A 90 16.49 20.22 -8.49
CA THR A 90 16.76 21.23 -9.52
C THR A 90 16.67 20.62 -10.91
N GLY A 91 16.50 21.46 -11.93
CA GLY A 91 16.42 21.00 -13.31
C GLY A 91 15.09 20.35 -13.72
N VAL A 92 14.08 20.31 -12.84
CA VAL A 92 12.74 19.77 -13.14
C VAL A 92 11.68 20.85 -13.01
N LYS A 93 10.88 21.08 -14.06
CA LYS A 93 9.75 22.03 -14.03
C LYS A 93 8.49 21.41 -14.60
N SER A 94 7.37 21.58 -13.91
CA SER A 94 6.05 21.19 -14.42
C SER A 94 5.36 22.36 -15.11
N LYS A 95 4.65 22.11 -16.21
CA LYS A 95 3.79 23.10 -16.85
C LYS A 95 2.47 23.18 -16.08
N GLN A 96 2.17 24.34 -15.52
CA GLN A 96 0.92 24.61 -14.83
C GLN A 96 0.23 25.78 -15.52
N MET A 97 -0.94 25.53 -16.12
CA MET A 97 -1.61 26.49 -17.00
C MET A 97 -0.63 27.01 -18.07
N PHE A 98 -0.17 28.25 -17.94
CA PHE A 98 0.75 28.90 -18.88
C PHE A 98 2.19 29.03 -18.38
N LEU A 99 2.48 28.68 -17.12
CA LEU A 99 3.80 28.90 -16.48
C LEU A 99 4.57 27.60 -16.24
N TRP A 100 5.89 27.68 -16.36
CA TRP A 100 6.81 26.61 -15.96
C TRP A 100 7.18 26.78 -14.49
N VAL A 101 6.70 25.88 -13.65
CA VAL A 101 6.88 25.94 -12.20
C VAL A 101 7.90 24.88 -11.78
N PRO A 102 9.01 25.24 -11.13
CA PRO A 102 9.99 24.27 -10.65
C PRO A 102 9.40 23.35 -9.59
N ILE A 103 9.85 22.11 -9.59
CA ILE A 103 9.56 21.12 -8.56
C ILE A 103 10.78 21.06 -7.65
N THR A 104 10.57 21.27 -6.35
CA THR A 104 11.66 21.33 -5.36
C THR A 104 11.72 20.09 -4.48
N GLU A 105 10.62 19.33 -4.38
CA GLU A 105 10.56 18.12 -3.59
C GLU A 105 9.59 17.12 -4.18
N MET A 106 9.92 15.84 -4.07
CA MET A 106 9.07 14.70 -4.38
C MET A 106 9.07 13.74 -3.20
N SER A 107 7.92 13.24 -2.75
CA SER A 107 7.84 12.32 -1.61
C SER A 107 6.66 11.36 -1.68
N ILE A 108 6.78 10.22 -1.00
CA ILE A 108 5.69 9.28 -0.75
C ILE A 108 5.47 9.27 0.77
N GLN A 109 4.49 10.04 1.26
CA GLN A 109 4.28 10.26 2.71
C GLN A 109 3.69 9.03 3.41
N GLU A 110 2.71 8.39 2.78
CA GLU A 110 2.06 7.19 3.32
C GLU A 110 2.20 6.05 2.30
N PRO A 111 2.98 5.00 2.59
CA PRO A 111 3.09 3.84 1.70
C PRO A 111 1.74 3.19 1.37
N ALA A 112 0.78 3.28 2.29
CA ALA A 112 -0.60 2.82 2.10
C ALA A 112 -1.39 3.66 1.08
N SER A 113 -1.12 4.96 1.00
CA SER A 113 -1.85 5.90 0.12
C SER A 113 -1.58 5.65 -1.35
N LYS A 114 -0.47 4.98 -1.69
CA LYS A 114 0.01 4.73 -3.06
C LYS A 114 0.05 6.00 -3.92
N LYS A 115 0.39 7.16 -3.33
CA LYS A 115 0.51 8.45 -4.01
C LYS A 115 1.91 9.03 -3.90
N ILE A 116 2.30 9.78 -4.92
CA ILE A 116 3.50 10.62 -4.94
C ILE A 116 3.07 12.08 -4.82
N HIS A 117 3.69 12.80 -3.90
CA HIS A 117 3.52 14.23 -3.66
C HIS A 117 4.67 15.02 -4.27
N PHE A 118 4.36 16.03 -5.07
CA PHE A 118 5.32 16.94 -5.68
C PHE A 118 5.08 18.35 -5.15
N ASN A 119 6.10 18.96 -4.54
CA ASN A 119 6.02 20.32 -4.00
C ASN A 119 6.75 21.30 -4.90
N THR A 120 6.22 22.52 -4.94
CA THR A 120 6.82 23.68 -5.59
C THR A 120 7.44 24.61 -4.54
N PRO A 121 8.33 25.55 -4.92
CA PRO A 121 8.92 26.50 -3.96
C PRO A 121 7.89 27.38 -3.23
N MET A 122 6.69 27.54 -3.80
CA MET A 122 5.61 28.35 -3.23
C MET A 122 4.82 27.60 -2.14
N GLY A 123 5.24 26.39 -1.76
CA GLY A 123 4.54 25.57 -0.76
C GLY A 123 3.28 24.88 -1.30
N ILE A 124 2.94 25.07 -2.57
CA ILE A 124 1.82 24.39 -3.23
C ILE A 124 2.33 23.05 -3.77
N GLY A 125 1.65 21.96 -3.41
CA GLY A 125 1.96 20.62 -3.86
C GLY A 125 0.80 19.94 -4.60
N LYS A 126 1.13 18.99 -5.49
CA LYS A 126 0.16 18.12 -6.16
C LYS A 126 0.46 16.65 -5.87
N SER A 127 -0.60 15.86 -5.80
CA SER A 127 -0.53 14.45 -5.46
C SER A 127 -1.09 13.61 -6.59
N PHE A 128 -0.36 12.58 -7.00
CA PHE A 128 -0.76 11.69 -8.08
C PHE A 128 -0.59 10.22 -7.66
N PRO A 129 -1.41 9.29 -8.19
CA PRO A 129 -1.23 7.88 -7.90
C PRO A 129 0.12 7.38 -8.45
N ILE A 130 0.82 6.51 -7.71
CA ILE A 130 2.11 5.93 -8.13
C ILE A 130 1.98 5.24 -9.50
N THR A 131 0.84 4.62 -9.77
CA THR A 131 0.56 3.93 -11.04
C THR A 131 0.60 4.84 -12.27
N ALA A 132 0.45 6.17 -12.11
CA ALA A 132 0.59 7.13 -13.20
C ALA A 132 2.04 7.26 -13.71
N PHE A 133 3.01 6.77 -12.95
CA PHE A 133 4.44 6.84 -13.23
C PHE A 133 5.10 5.46 -13.32
N MET A 134 4.31 4.39 -13.24
CA MET A 134 4.81 3.02 -13.39
C MET A 134 5.02 2.68 -14.87
N THR A 135 6.05 1.89 -15.15
CA THR A 135 6.17 1.23 -16.47
C THR A 135 5.07 0.18 -16.64
N GLU A 136 4.84 -0.29 -17.87
CA GLU A 136 3.82 -1.31 -18.14
C GLU A 136 4.12 -2.62 -17.39
N GLU A 137 5.40 -2.99 -17.26
CA GLU A 137 5.83 -4.17 -16.50
C GLU A 137 5.50 -4.02 -14.99
N GLU A 138 5.72 -2.83 -14.44
CA GLU A 138 5.39 -2.52 -13.04
C GLU A 138 3.87 -2.59 -12.80
N LYS A 139 3.06 -2.09 -13.73
CA LYS A 139 1.60 -2.18 -13.67
C LYS A 139 1.12 -3.63 -13.70
N HIS A 140 1.67 -4.46 -14.58
CA HIS A 140 1.32 -5.89 -14.69
C HIS A 140 1.70 -6.67 -13.42
N LYS A 141 2.85 -6.37 -12.82
CA LYS A 141 3.26 -6.99 -11.55
C LYS A 141 2.32 -6.57 -10.41
N ALA A 142 1.97 -5.28 -10.36
CA ALA A 142 1.08 -4.74 -9.34
C ALA A 142 -0.33 -5.32 -9.45
N SER A 143 -0.92 -5.39 -10.64
CA SER A 143 -2.26 -5.96 -10.86
C SER A 143 -2.34 -7.42 -10.42
N ARG A 144 -1.35 -8.25 -10.80
CA ARG A 144 -1.27 -9.66 -10.39
C ARG A 144 -1.15 -9.85 -8.87
N SER A 145 -0.42 -8.96 -8.19
CA SER A 145 -0.30 -8.98 -6.72
C SER A 145 -1.61 -8.57 -6.03
N MET A 146 -2.39 -7.66 -6.63
CA MET A 146 -3.70 -7.25 -6.11
C MET A 146 -4.75 -8.35 -6.33
N GLU A 147 -4.71 -9.03 -7.49
CA GLU A 147 -5.62 -10.12 -7.79
C GLU A 147 -5.42 -11.32 -6.83
N THR A 148 -4.16 -11.70 -6.58
CA THR A 148 -3.83 -12.75 -5.60
C THR A 148 -4.27 -12.37 -4.19
N ARG A 149 -4.03 -11.14 -3.74
CA ARG A 149 -4.48 -10.66 -2.42
C ARG A 149 -6.00 -10.62 -2.29
N SER A 150 -6.71 -10.23 -3.36
CA SER A 150 -8.18 -10.24 -3.40
C SER A 150 -8.73 -11.67 -3.26
N LYS A 151 -8.20 -12.62 -4.05
CA LYS A 151 -8.57 -14.05 -3.96
C LYS A 151 -8.35 -14.62 -2.56
N THR A 152 -7.20 -14.36 -1.94
CA THR A 152 -6.91 -14.81 -0.57
C THR A 152 -7.85 -14.18 0.46
N THR A 153 -8.19 -12.90 0.31
CA THR A 153 -9.11 -12.22 1.23
C THR A 153 -10.53 -12.77 1.11
N ASN A 154 -11.00 -13.00 -0.11
CA ASN A 154 -12.31 -13.60 -0.36
C ASN A 154 -12.40 -15.02 0.20
N ALA A 155 -11.41 -15.86 -0.08
CA ALA A 155 -11.35 -17.23 0.46
C ALA A 155 -11.34 -17.25 2.01
N ASN A 156 -10.60 -16.34 2.65
CA ASN A 156 -10.57 -16.22 4.11
C ASN A 156 -11.93 -15.78 4.69
N ASN A 157 -12.65 -14.91 3.98
CA ASN A 157 -13.97 -14.45 4.42
C ASN A 157 -15.02 -15.55 4.26
N GLU A 158 -14.98 -16.31 3.16
CA GLU A 158 -15.85 -17.47 2.92
C GLU A 158 -15.62 -18.55 4.00
N PHE A 159 -14.37 -18.92 4.26
CA PHE A 159 -14.04 -19.90 5.30
C PHE A 159 -14.49 -19.45 6.70
N LYS A 160 -14.37 -18.16 7.02
CA LYS A 160 -14.89 -17.61 8.28
C LYS A 160 -16.42 -17.70 8.37
N ALA A 161 -17.12 -17.44 7.28
CA ALA A 161 -18.58 -17.56 7.24
C ALA A 161 -19.03 -19.01 7.46
N GLU A 162 -18.37 -19.98 6.83
CA GLU A 162 -18.64 -21.41 7.02
C GLU A 162 -18.41 -21.88 8.47
N LEU A 163 -17.31 -21.43 9.09
CA LEU A 163 -17.04 -21.71 10.50
C LEU A 163 -18.11 -21.12 11.41
N GLN A 164 -18.56 -19.90 11.12
CA GLN A 164 -19.57 -19.21 11.92
C GLN A 164 -20.95 -19.88 11.80
N GLU A 165 -21.32 -20.34 10.60
CA GLU A 165 -22.53 -21.12 10.38
C GLU A 165 -22.47 -22.48 11.09
N THR A 166 -21.32 -23.16 11.01
CA THR A 166 -21.11 -24.44 11.70
C THR A 166 -21.20 -24.28 13.22
N LEU A 167 -20.62 -23.20 13.77
CA LEU A 167 -20.72 -22.87 15.19
C LEU A 167 -22.17 -22.60 15.60
N ALA A 168 -22.92 -21.86 14.78
CA ALA A 168 -24.32 -21.57 15.03
C ALA A 168 -25.19 -22.84 15.04
N ARG A 169 -24.95 -23.77 14.09
CA ARG A 169 -25.62 -25.08 14.04
C ARG A 169 -25.33 -25.92 15.29
N HIS A 170 -24.06 -26.02 15.71
CA HIS A 170 -23.71 -26.75 16.92
C HIS A 170 -24.32 -26.12 18.19
N ASN A 171 -24.35 -24.78 18.28
CA ASN A 171 -25.00 -24.11 19.41
C ASN A 171 -26.50 -24.38 19.43
N ALA A 172 -27.18 -24.33 18.28
CA ALA A 172 -28.61 -24.65 18.19
C ALA A 172 -28.92 -26.09 18.62
N LEU A 173 -28.13 -27.08 18.17
CA LEU A 173 -28.26 -28.48 18.59
C LEU A 173 -28.08 -28.64 20.10
N PHE A 174 -27.10 -27.95 20.69
CA PHE A 174 -26.89 -27.97 22.12
C PHE A 174 -28.09 -27.39 22.90
N GLN A 175 -28.66 -26.27 22.44
CA GLN A 175 -29.86 -25.70 23.05
C GLN A 175 -31.07 -26.65 22.95
N THR A 176 -31.29 -27.29 21.80
CA THR A 176 -32.36 -28.28 21.64
C THR A 176 -32.22 -29.45 22.61
N LEU A 177 -31.00 -29.99 22.75
CA LEU A 177 -30.73 -31.07 23.71
C LEU A 177 -30.98 -30.64 25.16
N LEU A 178 -30.60 -29.40 25.53
CA LEU A 178 -30.89 -28.87 26.87
C LEU A 178 -32.40 -28.80 27.14
N ILE A 179 -33.19 -28.38 26.16
CA ILE A 179 -34.65 -28.32 26.26
C ILE A 179 -35.23 -29.73 26.46
N GLU A 180 -34.78 -30.72 25.69
CA GLU A 180 -35.21 -32.11 25.84
C GLU A 180 -34.86 -32.66 27.23
N ILE A 181 -33.65 -32.41 27.73
CA ILE A 181 -33.23 -32.81 29.08
C ILE A 181 -34.11 -32.15 30.15
N GLN A 182 -34.43 -30.86 30.01
CA GLN A 182 -35.32 -30.15 30.93
C GLN A 182 -36.74 -30.72 30.91
N SER A 183 -37.28 -31.03 29.74
CA SER A 183 -38.59 -31.66 29.58
C SER A 183 -38.65 -33.03 30.24
N LEU A 184 -37.63 -33.87 30.04
CA LEU A 184 -37.53 -35.18 30.68
C LEU A 184 -37.46 -35.08 32.20
N LYS A 185 -36.69 -34.12 32.73
CA LYS A 185 -36.63 -33.84 34.19
C LYS A 185 -38.00 -33.42 34.74
N ALA A 186 -38.74 -32.57 34.01
CA ALA A 186 -40.07 -32.14 34.41
C ALA A 186 -41.09 -33.31 34.41
N SER A 187 -41.05 -34.15 33.37
CA SER A 187 -41.91 -35.34 33.27
C SER A 187 -41.63 -36.37 34.37
N GLN A 188 -40.34 -36.63 34.67
CA GLN A 188 -39.95 -37.52 35.74
C GLN A 188 -40.36 -36.99 37.12
N TYR A 189 -40.27 -35.68 37.34
CA TYR A 189 -40.78 -35.03 38.55
C TYR A 189 -42.29 -35.32 38.69
N SER A 190 -43.12 -35.03 37.69
CA SER A 190 -44.57 -35.30 37.75
C SER A 190 -44.94 -36.76 38.03
N ILE A 191 -44.20 -37.74 37.49
CA ILE A 191 -44.47 -39.18 37.73
C ILE A 191 -44.20 -39.55 39.19
N VAL A 192 -43.21 -38.92 39.85
CA VAL A 192 -42.93 -39.16 41.27
C VAL A 192 -44.04 -38.60 42.17
N TYR A 193 -44.65 -37.47 41.81
CA TYR A 193 -45.75 -36.89 42.59
C TYR A 193 -47.10 -37.60 42.38
N GLU A 194 -47.31 -38.34 41.29
CA GLU A 194 -48.52 -39.14 41.08
C GLU A 194 -48.51 -40.49 41.85
N GLN A 195 -47.35 -40.96 42.33
CA GLN A 195 -47.25 -42.20 43.11
C GLN A 195 -47.46 -42.01 44.63
N ASP A 196 -47.46 -40.78 45.14
CA ASP A 196 -47.64 -40.45 46.56
C ASP A 196 -49.10 -40.15 46.97
N ASP A 197 -50.04 -40.13 46.02
CA ASP A 197 -51.48 -40.04 46.31
C ASP A 197 -52.09 -41.44 46.57
N ASN A 198 -51.70 -42.07 47.68
CA ASN A 198 -52.46 -43.18 48.28
C ASN A 198 -53.37 -42.64 49.41
N PRO A 199 -54.69 -42.50 49.21
CA PRO A 199 -55.61 -41.94 50.21
C PRO A 199 -55.98 -42.89 51.38
N PHE A 200 -55.25 -44.00 51.60
CA PHE A 200 -55.51 -44.91 52.74
C PHE A 200 -54.34 -44.97 53.73
N ALA A 201 -54.24 -43.99 54.63
CA ALA A 201 -53.50 -44.13 55.89
C ALA A 201 -54.18 -43.35 57.04
N MET A 202 -55.15 -44.03 57.65
CA MET A 202 -55.62 -43.93 59.04
C MET A 202 -56.05 -42.58 59.62
N ALA A 203 -57.38 -42.37 59.65
CA ALA A 203 -58.06 -41.99 60.87
C ALA A 203 -58.35 -43.27 61.69
N LYS A 204 -57.87 -43.34 62.95
CA LYS A 204 -58.50 -43.99 64.12
C LYS A 204 -57.55 -44.01 65.32
N THR A 205 -57.80 -43.13 66.29
CA THR A 205 -57.63 -43.37 67.74
C THR A 205 -58.68 -42.56 68.48
N SER A 206 -59.75 -43.24 68.91
CA SER A 206 -60.38 -43.11 70.23
C SER A 206 -61.21 -44.35 70.50
#